data_AF-A0A6M1LG27-F1
#
_entry.id   AF-A0A6M1LG27-F1
#
_cell.length_a   1.000
_cell.length_b   1.000
_cell.length_c   1.000
_cell.angle_alpha   90.00
_cell.angle_beta   90.00
_cell.angle_gamma   90.00
#
_symmetry.space_group_name_H-M   'P 1'
#
loop_
_entity.id
_entity.type
_entity.pdbx_description
1 polymer ?
#
loop_
_entity_poly.entity_id
_entity_poly.type
_entity_poly.pdbx_seq_one_letter_code
_entity_poly.pdbx_strand_id
1 'polypeptide(L)'
;MGQVTVRVGGYSHPVSCEDGQEAHLVSLAAEVDKRVNSIKAMGGQFGESRLILLGALLLADEVHDLKVALAQARAGQVAAAPQPDPRLAERLARIADRIEGIAQTLDRP
;
A
#
# COMPACT_ATOMS: atom_id res chain seq x y z
N MET A 1 -21.96 21.76 13.39
CA MET A 1 -20.62 22.39 13.38
C MET A 1 -19.79 21.64 14.41
N GLY A 2 -19.24 20.51 13.99
CA GLY A 2 -18.41 19.66 14.83
C GLY A 2 -16.94 20.08 14.78
N GLN A 3 -16.20 19.69 15.81
CA GLN A 3 -14.74 19.81 15.83
C GLN A 3 -14.16 18.47 16.26
N VAL A 4 -13.17 17.99 15.53
CA VAL A 4 -12.44 16.78 15.86
C VAL A 4 -10.96 17.12 16.07
N THR A 5 -10.36 16.58 17.12
CA THR A 5 -8.91 16.69 17.32
C THR A 5 -8.25 15.45 16.75
N VAL A 6 -7.42 15.66 15.72
CA VAL A 6 -6.62 14.59 15.12
C VAL A 6 -5.18 14.65 15.60
N ARG A 7 -4.48 13.51 15.61
CA ARG A 7 -3.07 13.44 16.02
C ARG A 7 -2.20 13.04 14.84
N VAL A 8 -1.18 13.84 14.55
CA VAL A 8 -0.24 13.62 13.43
C VAL A 8 1.16 13.96 13.91
N GLY A 9 2.11 13.06 13.71
CA GLY A 9 3.49 13.27 14.10
C GLY A 9 3.66 13.52 15.60
N GLY A 10 2.75 13.02 16.44
CA GLY A 10 2.73 13.25 17.88
C GLY A 10 2.09 14.57 18.33
N TYR A 11 1.73 15.46 17.39
CA TYR A 11 1.07 16.73 17.65
C TYR A 11 -0.45 16.60 17.50
N SER A 12 -1.20 17.44 18.20
CA SER A 12 -2.67 17.45 18.16
C SER A 12 -3.18 18.64 17.36
N HIS A 13 -4.00 18.38 16.35
CA HIS A 13 -4.53 19.39 15.44
C HIS A 13 -6.07 19.43 15.55
N PRO A 14 -6.65 20.54 16.02
CA PRO A 14 -8.08 20.74 15.93
C PRO A 14 -8.51 21.01 14.49
N VAL A 15 -9.47 20.23 13.98
CA VAL A 15 -10.02 20.37 12.63
C VAL A 15 -11.54 20.52 12.71
N SER A 16 -12.05 21.55 12.06
CA SER A 16 -13.50 21.76 11.92
C SER A 16 -14.08 20.78 10.91
N CYS A 17 -15.25 20.23 11.22
CA CYS A 17 -15.88 19.21 10.39
C CYS A 17 -17.41 19.35 10.39
N GLU A 18 -18.01 18.84 9.33
CA GLU A 18 -19.46 18.67 9.26
C GLU A 18 -19.88 17.44 10.07
N ASP A 19 -21.10 17.48 10.60
CA ASP A 19 -21.64 16.44 11.45
C ASP A 19 -21.71 15.12 10.64
N GLY A 20 -21.09 14.05 11.15
CA GLY A 20 -20.99 12.75 10.48
C GLY A 20 -19.69 12.51 9.68
N GLN A 21 -18.81 13.50 9.52
CA GLN A 21 -17.50 13.33 8.86
C GLN A 21 -16.34 13.05 9.84
N GLU A 22 -16.59 12.99 11.14
CA GLU A 22 -15.57 12.92 12.19
C GLU A 22 -14.71 11.65 12.01
N ALA A 23 -15.35 10.50 11.80
CA ALA A 23 -14.67 9.23 11.62
C ALA A 23 -13.80 9.20 10.35
N HIS A 24 -14.27 9.82 9.26
CA HIS A 24 -13.51 9.92 8.02
C HIS A 24 -12.27 10.78 8.21
N LEU A 25 -12.38 11.92 8.89
CA LEU A 25 -11.24 12.79 9.19
C LEU A 25 -10.20 12.11 10.10
N VAL A 26 -10.64 11.33 11.09
CA VAL A 26 -9.73 10.54 11.92
C VAL A 26 -8.97 9.51 11.08
N SER A 27 -9.65 8.84 10.14
CA SER A 27 -9.02 7.90 9.20
C SER A 27 -7.99 8.60 8.31
N LEU A 28 -8.34 9.76 7.74
CA LEU A 28 -7.42 10.54 6.91
C LEU A 28 -6.19 11.01 7.71
N ALA A 29 -6.38 11.44 8.96
CA ALA A 29 -5.27 11.83 9.81
C ALA A 29 -4.35 10.66 10.16
N ALA A 30 -4.90 9.46 10.41
CA ALA A 30 -4.11 8.25 10.63
C ALA A 30 -3.26 7.89 9.40
N GLU A 31 -3.81 8.11 8.20
CA GLU A 31 -3.07 7.96 6.95
C GLU A 31 -1.90 8.94 6.85
N VAL A 32 -2.10 10.22 7.18
CA VAL A 32 -1.01 11.22 7.22
C VAL A 32 0.03 10.84 8.29
N ASP A 33 -0.42 10.44 9.49
CA ASP A 33 0.46 10.06 10.60
C ASP A 33 1.38 8.89 10.23
N LYS A 34 0.87 7.90 9.49
CA LYS A 34 1.68 6.77 8.99
C LYS A 34 2.87 7.25 8.14
N ARG A 35 2.65 8.19 7.22
CA ARG A 35 3.72 8.77 6.36
C ARG A 35 4.68 9.63 7.18
N VAL A 36 4.16 10.42 8.13
CA VAL A 36 5.02 11.20 9.03
C VAL A 36 5.90 10.30 9.90
N ASN A 37 5.37 9.20 10.41
CA ASN A 37 6.12 8.24 11.23
C ASN A 37 7.16 7.47 10.42
N SER A 38 6.91 7.13 9.15
CA SER A 38 7.94 6.54 8.29
C SER A 38 9.11 7.50 8.07
N ILE A 39 8.83 8.80 7.90
CA ILE A 39 9.88 9.83 7.79
C ILE A 39 10.68 9.96 9.08
N LYS A 40 10.03 9.95 10.24
CA LYS A 40 10.72 9.96 11.54
C LYS A 40 11.63 8.75 11.73
N ALA A 41 11.18 7.57 11.29
CA ALA A 41 11.96 6.33 11.40
C ALA A 41 13.26 6.37 10.58
N MET A 42 13.36 7.22 9.55
CA MET A 42 14.59 7.43 8.78
C MET A 42 15.68 8.20 9.54
N GLY A 43 15.46 8.56 10.81
CA GLY A 43 16.51 9.07 11.70
C GLY A 43 16.77 10.58 11.62
N GLY A 44 15.96 11.32 10.86
CA GLY A 44 16.05 12.78 10.81
C GLY A 44 15.30 13.46 11.95
N GLN A 45 16.00 14.26 12.76
CA GLN A 45 15.34 15.21 13.67
C GLN A 45 14.80 16.40 12.87
N PHE A 46 13.57 16.25 12.40
CA PHE A 46 12.85 17.31 11.70
C PHE A 46 11.86 17.98 12.65
N GLY A 47 11.74 19.31 12.56
CA GLY A 47 10.66 20.04 13.22
C GLY A 47 9.29 19.67 12.64
N GLU A 48 8.23 19.90 13.42
CA GLU A 48 6.83 19.56 13.08
C GLU A 48 6.43 20.02 11.67
N SER A 49 6.61 21.30 11.33
CA SER A 49 6.21 21.84 10.03
C SER A 49 6.94 21.16 8.87
N ARG A 50 8.22 20.81 9.06
CA ARG A 50 9.01 20.12 8.05
C ARG A 50 8.57 18.66 7.90
N LEU A 51 8.23 17.99 9.00
CA LEU A 51 7.68 16.63 8.98
C LEU A 51 6.36 16.57 8.22
N ILE A 52 5.44 17.51 8.51
CA ILE A 52 4.14 17.59 7.85
C ILE A 52 4.32 17.88 6.35
N LEU A 53 5.20 18.81 5.98
CA LEU A 53 5.51 19.10 4.58
C LEU A 53 6.01 17.86 3.83
N LEU A 54 6.97 17.12 4.42
CA LEU A 54 7.49 15.91 3.80
C LEU A 54 6.42 14.81 3.70
N GLY A 55 5.59 14.65 4.74
CA GLY A 55 4.46 13.71 4.71
C GLY A 55 3.43 14.06 3.62
N ALA A 56 3.14 15.35 3.43
CA ALA A 56 2.25 15.83 2.39
C ALA A 56 2.83 15.60 0.97
N LEU A 57 4.13 15.81 0.79
CA LEU A 57 4.81 15.52 -0.49
C LEU A 57 4.78 14.02 -0.81
N LEU A 58 5.02 13.15 0.18
CA LEU A 58 4.94 11.70 0.00
C LEU A 58 3.53 11.25 -0.41
N LEU A 59 2.50 11.79 0.25
CA LEU A 59 1.11 11.53 -0.13
C LEU A 59 0.78 12.04 -1.55
N ALA A 60 1.29 13.20 -1.92
CA ALA A 60 1.09 13.75 -3.26
C ALA A 60 1.74 12.87 -4.34
N ASP A 61 2.90 12.30 -4.05
CA ASP A 61 3.62 11.34 -4.91
C ASP A 61 2.80 10.05 -5.08
N GLU A 62 2.33 9.44 -3.99
CA GLU A 62 1.45 8.26 -4.05
C GLU A 62 0.17 8.52 -4.88
N VAL A 63 -0.46 9.69 -4.70
CA VAL A 63 -1.64 10.08 -5.48
C VAL A 63 -1.29 10.29 -6.96
N HIS A 64 -0.10 10.83 -7.26
CA HIS A 64 0.37 10.98 -8.64
C HIS A 64 0.55 9.62 -9.30
N ASP A 65 1.24 8.69 -8.65
CA ASP A 65 1.48 7.33 -9.14
C ASP A 65 0.16 6.59 -9.39
N LEU A 66 -0.79 6.68 -8.46
CA LEU A 66 -2.11 6.08 -8.62
C LEU A 66 -2.87 6.67 -9.81
N LYS A 67 -2.78 7.98 -10.04
CA LYS A 67 -3.40 8.63 -11.22
C LYS A 67 -2.76 8.17 -12.51
N VAL A 68 -1.44 8.03 -12.55
CA VAL A 68 -0.70 7.50 -13.72
C VAL A 68 -1.09 6.05 -13.99
N ALA A 69 -1.09 5.19 -12.97
CA ALA A 69 -1.50 3.80 -13.09
C ALA A 69 -2.95 3.65 -13.57
N LEU A 70 -3.87 4.47 -13.03
CA LEU A 70 -5.27 4.51 -13.47
C LEU A 70 -5.40 4.95 -14.93
N ALA A 71 -4.62 5.95 -15.35
CA ALA A 71 -4.62 6.42 -16.74
C ALA A 71 -4.12 5.34 -17.70
N GLN A 72 -3.03 4.65 -17.35
CA GLN A 72 -2.50 3.53 -18.12
C GLN A 72 -3.50 2.37 -18.19
N ALA A 73 -4.15 2.04 -17.07
CA ALA A 73 -5.17 1.00 -17.03
C ALA A 73 -6.37 1.30 -17.93
N ARG A 74 -6.84 2.56 -17.90
CA ARG A 74 -7.92 3.03 -18.79
C ARG A 74 -7.51 3.06 -20.26
N ALA A 75 -6.25 3.35 -20.55
CA ALA A 75 -5.70 3.36 -21.91
C ALA A 75 -5.47 1.94 -22.46
N GLY A 76 -5.81 0.87 -21.72
CA GLY A 76 -5.53 -0.51 -22.11
C GLY A 76 -4.03 -0.84 -22.13
N GLN A 77 -3.21 0.01 -21.51
CA GLN A 77 -1.75 -0.14 -21.40
C GLN A 77 -1.33 -0.91 -20.15
N VAL A 78 -2.26 -1.56 -19.44
CA VAL A 78 -1.86 -2.61 -18.49
C VAL A 78 -1.10 -3.62 -19.32
N ALA A 79 0.22 -3.69 -19.12
CA ALA A 79 1.07 -4.66 -19.79
C ALA A 79 0.34 -5.99 -19.72
N ALA A 80 -0.01 -6.55 -20.88
CA ALA A 80 -0.74 -7.81 -20.96
C ALA A 80 -0.06 -8.76 -19.98
N ALA A 81 -0.83 -9.34 -19.05
CA ALA A 81 -0.31 -10.26 -18.05
C ALA A 81 0.67 -11.20 -18.77
N PRO A 82 1.90 -11.39 -18.25
CA PRO A 82 2.91 -12.16 -18.95
C PRO A 82 2.25 -13.47 -19.38
N GLN A 83 2.18 -13.68 -20.70
CA GLN A 83 1.49 -14.86 -21.22
C GLN A 83 2.12 -16.08 -20.54
N PRO A 84 1.30 -16.99 -20.00
CA PRO A 84 1.82 -18.14 -19.27
C PRO A 84 2.82 -18.86 -20.19
N ASP A 85 4.09 -18.90 -19.78
CA ASP A 85 5.13 -19.57 -20.56
C ASP A 85 4.78 -21.07 -20.61
N PRO A 86 4.39 -21.61 -21.78
CA PRO A 86 3.96 -23.00 -21.88
C PRO A 86 5.07 -23.96 -21.43
N ARG A 87 6.35 -23.56 -21.58
CA ARG A 87 7.48 -24.37 -21.12
C ARG A 87 7.58 -24.41 -19.60
N LEU A 88 7.23 -23.32 -18.92
CA LEU A 88 7.19 -23.27 -17.45
C LEU A 88 6.04 -24.14 -16.92
N ALA A 89 4.87 -24.05 -17.54
CA ALA A 89 3.72 -24.89 -17.19
C ALA A 89 4.03 -26.38 -17.33
N GLU A 90 4.66 -26.81 -18.42
CA GLU A 90 5.10 -28.20 -18.59
C GLU A 90 6.14 -28.65 -17.56
N ARG A 91 7.08 -27.76 -17.21
CA ARG A 91 8.10 -28.07 -16.20
C ARG A 91 7.48 -28.26 -14.81
N LEU A 92 6.50 -27.43 -14.46
CA LEU A 92 5.76 -27.56 -13.20
C LEU A 92 4.95 -28.86 -13.17
N ALA A 93 4.27 -29.22 -14.28
CA ALA A 93 3.55 -30.48 -14.40
C ALA A 93 4.48 -31.69 -14.19
N ARG A 94 5.64 -31.71 -14.86
CA ARG A 94 6.65 -32.79 -14.69
C ARG A 94 7.18 -32.90 -13.25
N ILE A 95 7.30 -31.79 -12.54
CA ILE A 95 7.72 -31.79 -11.13
C ILE A 95 6.60 -32.36 -10.26
N ALA A 96 5.35 -31.95 -10.48
CA ALA A 96 4.19 -32.49 -9.78
C ALA A 96 4.08 -34.01 -9.95
N ASP A 97 4.21 -34.52 -11.19
CA ASP A 97 4.18 -35.97 -11.48
C ASP A 97 5.29 -36.73 -10.71
N ARG A 98 6.50 -36.15 -10.63
CA ARG A 98 7.61 -36.75 -9.87
C ARG A 98 7.33 -36.78 -8.37
N ILE A 99 6.75 -35.72 -7.82
CA ILE A 99 6.40 -35.65 -6.40
C ILE A 99 5.33 -36.70 -6.09
N GLU A 100 4.31 -36.83 -6.93
CA GLU A 100 3.24 -37.81 -6.76
C GLU A 100 3.76 -39.24 -6.88
N GLY A 101 4.68 -39.51 -7.82
CA GLY A 101 5.36 -40.81 -7.92
C GLY A 101 6.20 -41.14 -6.68
N ILE A 102 6.92 -40.18 -6.12
CA ILE A 102 7.68 -40.36 -4.87
C ILE A 102 6.73 -40.63 -3.70
N ALA A 103 5.63 -39.87 -3.59
CA ALA A 103 4.64 -40.06 -2.54
C ALA A 103 4.02 -41.46 -2.61
N GLN A 104 3.64 -41.94 -3.80
CA GLN A 104 3.10 -43.29 -4.01
C GLN A 104 4.10 -44.39 -3.65
N THR A 105 5.41 -44.19 -3.87
CA THR A 105 6.42 -45.16 -3.42
C THR A 105 6.61 -45.18 -1.91
N LEU A 106 6.42 -44.05 -1.22
CA LEU A 106 6.51 -43.97 0.23
C LEU A 106 5.25 -44.51 0.95
N ASP A 107 4.10 -44.49 0.27
CA ASP A 107 2.81 -44.94 0.82
C ASP A 107 2.57 -46.45 0.67
N ARG A 108 3.50 -47.17 0.01
CA ARG A 108 3.50 -48.64 -0.05
C ARG A 108 4.23 -49.19 1.20
N PRO A 109 3.56 -50.00 2.04
CA PRO A 109 4.15 -50.55 3.27
C PRO A 109 5.26 -51.58 3.02
#